data_AF-A0A1G5UYS3-F1
#
_entry.id   AF-A0A1G5UYS3-F1
#
_cell.length_a   1.000
_cell.length_b   1.000
_cell.length_c   1.000
_cell.angle_alpha   90.00
_cell.angle_beta   90.00
_cell.angle_gamma   90.00
#
_symmetry.space_group_name_H-M   'P 1'
#
loop_
_entity.id
_entity.type
_entity.pdbx_description
1 polymer ?
#
loop_
_entity_poly.entity_id
_entity_poly.type
_entity_poly.pdbx_seq_one_letter_code
_entity_poly.pdbx_strand_id
1 'polypeptide(L)'
;MFMHYFALALVLAAGLGYHMVSRGVPDGGNRFIGVGMAYVVGFIICIICFLFTKQGSLAQEWQAISWHYFLIGIMVPGVEVGFIAMYHSGWQVSKAALTADVLVTSLLVLIGMLVFGEHLSLINLAGVLCCFAGVILLER
;
A
#
# COMPACT_ATOMS: atom_id res chain seq x y z
N MET A 1 14.83 17.31 2.85
CA MET A 1 15.25 16.82 1.51
C MET A 1 15.63 15.34 1.54
N PHE A 2 16.72 14.92 2.22
CA PHE A 2 17.14 13.50 2.26
C PHE A 2 16.03 12.52 2.70
N MET A 3 15.30 12.83 3.78
CA MET A 3 14.24 11.96 4.30
C MET A 3 13.09 11.72 3.31
N HIS A 4 12.74 12.70 2.48
CA HIS A 4 11.65 12.54 1.49
C HIS A 4 12.06 11.57 0.38
N TYR A 5 13.29 11.69 -0.13
CA TYR A 5 13.80 10.80 -1.16
C TYR A 5 14.07 9.39 -0.62
N PHE A 6 14.53 9.27 0.62
CA PHE A 6 14.68 7.99 1.29
C PHE A 6 13.33 7.28 1.47
N ALA A 7 12.32 7.98 1.97
CA ALA A 7 10.98 7.43 2.12
C ALA A 7 10.39 6.98 0.76
N LEU A 8 10.55 7.80 -0.28
CA LEU A 8 10.15 7.44 -1.63
C LEU A 8 10.87 6.19 -2.13
N ALA A 9 12.19 6.12 -1.96
CA ALA A 9 12.98 4.95 -2.37
C ALA A 9 12.54 3.68 -1.63
N LEU A 10 12.23 3.79 -0.33
CA LEU A 10 11.74 2.67 0.47
C LEU A 10 10.38 2.18 -0.04
N VAL A 11 9.44 3.10 -0.32
CA VAL A 11 8.12 2.77 -0.89
C VAL A 11 8.27 2.08 -2.24
N LEU A 12 9.13 2.59 -3.11
CA LEU A 12 9.39 1.99 -4.43
C LEU A 12 9.99 0.59 -4.30
N ALA A 13 11.03 0.43 -3.47
CA ALA A 13 11.68 -0.87 -3.28
C ALA A 13 10.73 -1.91 -2.69
N ALA A 14 9.98 -1.55 -1.64
CA ALA A 14 8.99 -2.42 -1.02
C ALA A 14 7.84 -2.75 -1.97
N GLY A 15 7.32 -1.77 -2.70
CA GLY A 15 6.22 -1.96 -3.66
C GLY A 15 6.62 -2.85 -4.84
N LEU A 16 7.81 -2.66 -5.41
CA LEU A 16 8.33 -3.53 -6.47
C LEU A 16 8.51 -4.97 -5.97
N GLY A 17 9.14 -5.13 -4.80
CA GLY A 17 9.32 -6.44 -4.18
C GLY A 17 7.99 -7.13 -3.89
N TYR A 18 7.04 -6.38 -3.34
CA TYR A 18 5.67 -6.85 -3.08
C TYR A 18 5.02 -7.38 -4.34
N HIS A 19 4.94 -6.59 -5.42
CA HIS A 19 4.27 -7.03 -6.64
C HIS A 19 4.96 -8.24 -7.31
N MET A 20 6.30 -8.30 -7.27
CA MET A 20 7.06 -9.44 -7.77
C MET A 20 6.79 -10.72 -6.98
N VAL A 21 6.80 -10.65 -5.65
CA VAL A 21 6.56 -11.80 -4.76
C VAL A 21 5.10 -12.24 -4.81
N SER A 22 4.16 -11.29 -4.74
CA SER A 22 2.71 -11.55 -4.75
C SER A 22 2.25 -12.19 -6.06
N ARG A 23 2.87 -11.86 -7.20
CA ARG A 23 2.62 -12.54 -8.48
C ARG A 23 3.04 -14.01 -8.46
N GLY A 24 4.07 -14.36 -7.68
CA GLY A 24 4.59 -15.72 -7.56
C GLY A 24 3.83 -16.61 -6.58
N VAL A 25 2.85 -16.07 -5.85
CA VAL A 25 2.01 -16.87 -4.94
C VAL A 25 1.24 -17.92 -5.75
N PRO A 26 1.28 -19.21 -5.40
CA PRO A 26 0.52 -20.24 -6.11
C PRO A 26 -1.00 -20.02 -6.03
N ASP A 27 -1.73 -20.49 -7.05
CA ASP A 27 -3.20 -20.43 -7.09
C ASP A 27 -3.88 -21.33 -6.04
N GLY A 28 -3.14 -22.26 -5.44
CA GLY A 28 -3.66 -23.25 -4.49
C GLY A 28 -3.63 -22.78 -3.03
N GLY A 29 -4.67 -23.12 -2.28
CA GLY A 29 -4.76 -22.92 -0.83
C GLY A 29 -5.54 -21.67 -0.40
N ASN A 30 -5.71 -21.50 0.91
CA ASN A 30 -6.43 -20.35 1.47
C ASN A 30 -5.49 -19.14 1.55
N ARG A 31 -5.77 -18.07 0.78
CA ARG A 31 -4.93 -16.87 0.74
C ARG A 31 -4.82 -16.16 2.09
N PHE A 32 -5.84 -16.23 2.94
CA PHE A 32 -5.81 -15.60 4.26
C PHE A 32 -4.83 -16.27 5.23
N ILE A 33 -4.61 -17.59 5.14
CA ILE A 33 -3.58 -18.23 5.98
C ILE A 33 -2.18 -17.81 5.52
N GLY A 34 -1.96 -17.66 4.21
CA GLY A 34 -0.71 -17.17 3.65
C GLY A 34 -0.40 -15.73 4.07
N VAL A 35 -1.37 -14.82 3.92
CA VAL A 35 -1.25 -13.42 4.39
C VAL A 35 -1.08 -13.36 5.90
N GLY A 36 -1.80 -14.20 6.66
CA GLY A 36 -1.61 -14.33 8.10
C GLY A 36 -0.18 -14.71 8.48
N MET A 37 0.43 -15.66 7.78
CA MET A 37 1.84 -16.02 7.98
C MET A 37 2.79 -14.88 7.59
N ALA A 38 2.51 -14.17 6.49
CA ALA A 38 3.28 -12.99 6.09
C ALA A 38 3.26 -11.92 7.19
N TYR A 39 2.15 -11.78 7.93
CA TYR A 39 2.05 -10.84 9.06
C TYR A 39 2.82 -11.28 10.28
N VAL A 40 2.91 -12.59 10.55
CA VAL A 40 3.80 -13.09 11.61
C VAL A 40 5.24 -12.71 11.29
N VAL A 41 5.67 -12.90 10.03
CA VAL A 41 7.02 -12.50 9.58
C VAL A 41 7.20 -10.99 9.66
N GLY A 42 6.24 -10.22 9.16
CA GLY A 42 6.24 -8.76 9.23
C GLY A 42 6.30 -8.24 10.66
N PHE A 43 5.55 -8.85 11.58
CA PHE A 43 5.60 -8.53 13.01
C PHE A 43 6.98 -8.77 13.60
N ILE A 44 7.63 -9.90 13.29
CA ILE A 44 9.00 -10.19 13.75
C ILE A 44 9.96 -9.11 13.24
N ILE A 45 9.87 -8.72 11.96
CA ILE A 45 10.69 -7.65 11.38
C ILE A 45 10.42 -6.32 12.10
N CYS A 46 9.16 -5.97 12.35
CA CYS A 46 8.78 -4.77 13.09
C CYS A 46 9.35 -4.76 14.51
N ILE A 47 9.32 -5.88 15.23
CA ILE A 47 9.91 -6.00 16.57
C ILE A 47 11.43 -5.82 16.51
N ILE A 48 12.10 -6.44 15.54
CA ILE A 48 13.55 -6.26 15.35
C ILE A 48 13.87 -4.78 15.13
N CYS A 49 13.18 -4.13 14.18
CA CYS A 49 13.36 -2.70 13.90
C CYS A 49 13.08 -1.85 15.14
N PHE A 50 12.00 -2.13 15.87
CA PHE A 50 11.64 -1.44 17.11
C PHE A 50 12.75 -1.50 18.16
N LEU A 51 13.44 -2.64 18.31
CA LEU A 51 14.56 -2.75 19.26
C LEU A 51 15.72 -1.80 18.92
N PHE A 52 15.92 -1.48 17.64
CA PHE A 52 16.94 -0.53 17.19
C PHE A 52 16.47 0.93 17.18
N THR A 53 15.16 1.19 17.09
CA THR A 53 14.61 2.54 16.91
C THR A 53 13.93 3.12 18.14
N LYS A 54 13.61 2.31 19.17
CA LYS A 54 12.99 2.78 20.41
C LYS A 54 13.83 3.90 21.04
N GLN A 55 13.16 4.95 21.50
CA GLN A 55 13.80 6.11 22.14
C GLN A 55 13.51 6.15 23.64
N GLY A 56 12.40 5.54 24.08
CA GLY A 56 11.99 5.49 25.48
C GLY A 56 11.97 4.10 26.10
N SER A 57 11.33 4.01 27.27
CA SER A 57 10.96 2.74 27.88
C SER A 57 9.82 2.07 27.11
N LEU A 58 9.69 0.74 27.21
CA LEU A 58 8.62 -0.01 26.54
C LEU A 58 7.21 0.52 26.88
N ALA A 59 7.00 0.95 28.13
CA ALA A 59 5.72 1.50 28.58
C ALA A 59 5.40 2.84 27.91
N GLN A 60 6.39 3.71 27.71
CA GLN A 60 6.21 5.00 27.04
C GLN A 60 5.88 4.81 25.55
N GLU A 61 6.62 3.93 24.87
CA GLU A 61 6.37 3.61 23.45
C GLU A 61 4.96 3.01 23.26
N TRP A 62 4.52 2.15 24.17
CA TRP A 62 3.19 1.54 24.12
C TRP A 62 2.06 2.56 24.33
N GLN A 63 2.24 3.51 25.25
CA GLN A 63 1.27 4.59 25.48
C GLN A 63 1.16 5.55 24.29
N ALA A 64 2.21 5.66 23.47
CA ALA A 64 2.21 6.50 22.27
C ALA A 64 1.56 5.82 21.05
N ILE A 65 1.15 4.55 21.14
CA ILE A 65 0.53 3.83 20.02
C ILE A 65 -0.81 4.47 19.67
N SER A 66 -0.93 4.90 18.42
CA SER A 66 -2.16 5.42 17.85
C SER A 66 -3.13 4.30 17.51
N TRP A 67 -4.42 4.49 17.81
CA TRP A 67 -5.45 3.51 17.45
C TRP A 67 -5.59 3.30 15.93
N HIS A 68 -5.09 4.23 15.11
CA HIS A 68 -5.05 4.12 13.66
C HIS A 68 -4.26 2.89 13.18
N TYR A 69 -3.28 2.39 13.95
CA TYR A 69 -2.58 1.15 13.63
C TYR A 69 -3.51 -0.08 13.64
N PHE A 70 -4.57 -0.07 14.46
CA PHE A 70 -5.59 -1.14 14.42
C PHE A 70 -6.40 -1.08 13.12
N LEU A 71 -6.76 0.12 12.65
CA LEU A 71 -7.42 0.29 11.36
C LEU A 71 -6.55 -0.19 10.20
N ILE A 72 -5.25 0.10 10.23
CA ILE A 72 -4.29 -0.42 9.25
C ILE A 72 -4.32 -1.95 9.26
N GLY A 73 -4.28 -2.59 10.42
CA GLY A 73 -4.34 -4.05 10.54
C GLY A 73 -5.61 -4.69 9.96
N ILE A 74 -6.73 -3.94 9.90
CA ILE A 74 -7.98 -4.37 9.29
C ILE A 74 -7.94 -4.20 7.76
N MET A 75 -7.32 -3.13 7.26
CA MET A 75 -7.35 -2.79 5.82
C MET A 75 -6.30 -3.53 5.00
N VAL A 76 -5.08 -3.67 5.52
CA VAL A 76 -3.95 -4.26 4.77
C VAL A 76 -4.27 -5.70 4.27
N PRO A 77 -4.95 -6.59 5.03
CA PRO A 77 -5.25 -7.93 4.51
C PRO A 77 -6.04 -7.91 3.21
N GLY A 78 -6.97 -6.95 3.08
CA GLY A 78 -7.78 -6.78 1.89
C GLY A 78 -6.95 -6.35 0.69
N VAL A 79 -5.96 -5.47 0.90
CA VAL A 79 -5.01 -5.02 -0.13
C VAL A 79 -4.16 -6.19 -0.63
N GLU A 80 -3.58 -6.94 0.31
CA GLU A 80 -2.71 -8.09 0.03
C GLU A 80 -3.45 -9.19 -0.74
N VAL A 81 -4.60 -9.64 -0.21
CA VAL A 81 -5.43 -10.66 -0.87
C VAL A 81 -5.99 -10.14 -2.20
N GLY A 82 -6.34 -8.86 -2.28
CA GLY A 82 -6.89 -8.22 -3.48
C GLY A 82 -5.91 -8.25 -4.66
N PHE A 83 -4.67 -7.82 -4.46
CA PHE A 83 -3.65 -7.87 -5.52
C PHE A 83 -3.29 -9.30 -5.93
N ILE A 84 -3.14 -10.22 -4.96
CA ILE A 84 -2.93 -11.64 -5.27
C ILE A 84 -4.08 -12.16 -6.15
N ALA A 85 -5.32 -11.84 -5.79
CA ALA A 85 -6.50 -12.22 -6.58
C ALA A 85 -6.50 -11.59 -7.99
N MET A 86 -6.11 -10.32 -8.14
CA MET A 86 -5.96 -9.69 -9.45
C MET A 86 -4.95 -10.43 -10.33
N TYR A 87 -3.79 -10.81 -9.78
CA TYR A 87 -2.77 -11.55 -10.52
C TYR A 87 -3.26 -12.95 -10.93
N HIS A 88 -3.92 -13.66 -10.02
CA HIS A 88 -4.53 -14.97 -10.33
C HIS A 88 -5.65 -14.88 -11.35
N SER A 89 -6.31 -13.71 -11.46
CA SER A 89 -7.33 -13.44 -12.47
C SER A 89 -6.73 -13.15 -13.87
N GLY A 90 -5.41 -13.36 -14.05
CA GLY A 90 -4.72 -13.20 -15.32
C GLY A 90 -4.24 -11.77 -15.60
N TRP A 91 -4.42 -10.83 -14.68
CA TRP A 91 -3.91 -9.48 -14.87
C TRP A 91 -2.38 -9.46 -14.91
N GLN A 92 -1.83 -8.68 -15.84
CA GLN A 92 -0.39 -8.38 -15.85
C GLN A 92 -0.03 -7.54 -14.63
N VAL A 93 1.17 -7.77 -14.09
CA VAL A 93 1.62 -7.12 -12.85
C VAL A 93 1.53 -5.60 -12.92
N SER A 94 2.04 -5.03 -14.02
CA SER A 94 2.01 -3.58 -14.28
C SER A 94 0.60 -3.04 -14.43
N LYS A 95 -0.28 -3.71 -15.19
CA LYS A 95 -1.66 -3.27 -15.42
C LYS A 95 -2.48 -3.27 -14.13
N ALA A 96 -2.38 -4.33 -13.32
CA ALA A 96 -3.10 -4.42 -12.06
C ALA A 96 -2.63 -3.37 -11.04
N ALA A 97 -1.32 -3.23 -10.83
CA ALA A 97 -0.75 -2.22 -9.93
C ALA A 97 -1.18 -0.81 -10.32
N LEU A 98 -0.98 -0.44 -11.59
CA LEU A 98 -1.32 0.89 -12.10
C LEU A 98 -2.82 1.19 -11.99
N THR A 99 -3.67 0.25 -12.38
CA THR A 99 -5.13 0.44 -12.35
C THR A 99 -5.62 0.65 -10.92
N ALA A 100 -5.14 -0.18 -9.98
CA ALA A 100 -5.48 -0.04 -8.57
C ALA A 100 -5.01 1.32 -8.01
N ASP A 101 -3.76 1.70 -8.26
CA ASP A 101 -3.19 2.96 -7.75
C ASP A 101 -3.90 4.19 -8.32
N VAL A 102 -4.25 4.19 -9.62
CA VAL A 102 -4.98 5.31 -10.24
C VAL A 102 -6.38 5.43 -9.66
N LEU A 103 -7.10 4.31 -9.47
CA LEU A 103 -8.44 4.33 -8.87
C LEU A 103 -8.40 4.78 -7.41
N VAL A 104 -7.47 4.24 -6.61
CA VAL A 104 -7.27 4.62 -5.21
C VAL A 104 -6.91 6.11 -5.11
N THR A 105 -5.95 6.58 -5.91
CA THR A 105 -5.55 7.99 -5.94
C THR A 105 -6.73 8.89 -6.31
N SER A 106 -7.52 8.50 -7.31
CA SER A 106 -8.69 9.29 -7.74
C SER A 106 -9.75 9.39 -6.64
N LEU A 107 -10.00 8.30 -5.92
CA LEU A 107 -10.91 8.30 -4.77
C LEU A 107 -10.35 9.11 -3.60
N LEU A 108 -9.04 9.01 -3.34
CA LEU A 108 -8.37 9.80 -2.31
C LEU A 108 -8.41 11.30 -2.62
N VAL A 109 -8.33 11.70 -3.89
CA VAL A 109 -8.52 13.10 -4.29
C VAL A 109 -9.93 13.60 -3.94
N LEU A 110 -10.97 12.78 -4.16
CA LEU A 110 -12.34 13.12 -3.77
C LEU A 110 -12.50 13.17 -2.24
N ILE A 111 -11.95 12.18 -1.53
CA ILE A 111 -11.97 12.11 -0.07
C ILE A 111 -11.17 13.28 0.54
N GLY A 112 -10.05 13.65 -0.09
CA GLY A 112 -9.22 14.81 0.24
C GLY A 112 -10.03 16.09 0.29
N MET A 113 -10.82 16.34 -0.75
CA MET A 113 -11.72 17.48 -0.78
C MET A 113 -12.81 17.41 0.30
N LEU A 114 -13.48 16.27 0.43
CA LEU A 114 -14.68 16.15 1.26
C LEU A 114 -14.40 16.04 2.76
N VAL A 115 -13.32 15.34 3.12
CA VAL A 115 -13.00 14.97 4.51
C VAL A 115 -11.85 15.81 5.05
N PHE A 116 -10.80 16.02 4.25
CA PHE A 116 -9.60 16.74 4.68
C PHE A 116 -9.62 18.23 4.30
N GLY A 117 -10.63 18.68 3.55
CA GLY A 117 -10.78 20.08 3.14
C GLY A 117 -9.72 20.52 2.14
N GLU A 118 -9.14 19.59 1.39
CA GLU A 118 -8.09 19.90 0.40
C GLU A 118 -8.66 20.71 -0.76
N HIS A 119 -8.01 21.81 -1.10
CA HIS A 119 -8.36 22.61 -2.27
C HIS A 119 -7.67 22.04 -3.51
N LEU A 120 -8.46 21.48 -4.42
CA LEU A 120 -7.95 21.05 -5.72
C LEU A 120 -7.93 22.21 -6.71
N SER A 121 -6.79 22.37 -7.37
CA SER A 121 -6.70 23.22 -8.56
C SER A 121 -7.29 22.49 -9.79
N LEU A 122 -7.68 23.25 -10.80
CA LEU A 122 -8.07 22.70 -12.12
C LEU A 122 -6.93 21.86 -12.74
N ILE A 123 -5.67 22.17 -12.41
CA ILE A 123 -4.49 21.43 -12.88
C ILE A 123 -4.45 20.04 -12.23
N ASN A 124 -4.75 19.94 -10.93
CA ASN A 124 -4.79 18.64 -10.24
C ASN A 124 -5.85 17.72 -10.86
N LEU A 125 -7.03 18.28 -11.20
CA LEU A 125 -8.10 17.53 -11.86
C LEU A 125 -7.69 17.07 -13.26
N ALA A 126 -7.03 17.94 -14.04
CA ALA A 126 -6.47 17.56 -15.34
C ALA A 126 -5.41 16.45 -15.19
N GLY A 127 -4.59 16.51 -14.15
CA GLY A 127 -3.61 15.47 -13.82
C GLY A 127 -4.26 14.10 -13.57
N VAL A 128 -5.34 14.04 -12.79
CA VAL A 128 -6.10 12.80 -12.57
C VAL A 128 -6.65 12.23 -13.88
N LEU A 129 -7.21 13.08 -14.75
CA LEU A 129 -7.69 12.67 -16.07
C LEU A 129 -6.55 12.13 -16.95
N CYS A 130 -5.37 12.75 -16.89
CA CYS A 130 -4.17 12.25 -17.57
C CYS A 130 -3.71 10.89 -17.04
N CYS A 131 -3.81 10.62 -15.73
CA CYS A 131 -3.52 9.31 -15.17
C CYS A 131 -4.44 8.23 -15.76
N PHE A 132 -5.75 8.50 -15.85
CA PHE A 132 -6.70 7.57 -16.49
C PHE A 132 -6.39 7.35 -17.97
N ALA A 133 -6.04 8.40 -18.71
CA ALA A 133 -5.61 8.26 -20.10
C ALA A 133 -4.36 7.35 -20.21
N GLY A 134 -3.43 7.46 -19.27
CA GLY A 134 -2.26 6.58 -19.17
C GLY A 134 -2.63 5.12 -18.92
N VAL A 135 -3.60 4.84 -18.03
CA VAL A 135 -4.12 3.47 -17.81
C VAL A 135 -4.72 2.91 -19.10
N ILE A 136 -5.62 3.66 -19.73
CA ILE A 136 -6.31 3.23 -20.97
C ILE A 136 -5.31 2.92 -22.08
N LEU A 137 -4.24 3.73 -22.20
CA LEU A 137 -3.21 3.52 -23.21
C LEU A 137 -2.37 2.27 -22.93
N LEU A 138 -2.06 1.98 -21.67
CA LEU A 138 -1.31 0.78 -21.27
C LEU A 138 -2.18 -0.49 -21.29
N GLU A 139 -3.50 -0.35 -21.18
CA GLU A 139 -4.42 -1.48 -21.29
C GLU A 139 -4.54 -2.00 -22.73
N ARG A 140 -4.45 -1.12 -23.73
CA ARG A 140 -4.45 -1.46 -25.16
C ARG A 140 -3.14 -2.09 -25.63
#